data_AF-A0A0N4XS05-F1
#
_entry.id   AF-A0A0N4XS05-F1
#
_cell.length_a   1.000
_cell.length_b   1.000
_cell.length_c   1.000
_cell.angle_alpha   90.00
_cell.angle_beta   90.00
_cell.angle_gamma   90.00
#
_symmetry.space_group_name_H-M   'P 1'
#
loop_
_entity.id
_entity.type
_entity.pdbx_description
1 polymer ?
#
loop_
_entity_poly.entity_id
_entity_poly.type
_entity_poly.pdbx_seq_one_letter_code
_entity_poly.pdbx_strand_id
1 'polypeptide(L)'
;MEQIKPLIGAESGDSSGNNRFESIQRCILSLVHACQCRDANCRRVSCHKMKRVVQHTKMCKKRVNASCPVCKQLIALCCYHAKHCSRDSCSVPFCMNIRQKLAEQKRSIARRADMMMRRRIDGLQAVAGGGRNILVICYF
;
A
#
# COMPACT_ATOMS: atom_id res chain seq x y z
N MET A 1 6.80 28.74 -16.91
CA MET A 1 7.03 27.30 -16.66
C MET A 1 6.63 27.05 -15.21
N GLU A 2 5.45 26.48 -15.00
CA GLU A 2 4.78 26.50 -13.69
C GLU A 2 5.55 25.71 -12.63
N GLN A 3 5.82 26.36 -11.50
CA GLN A 3 6.47 25.77 -10.34
C GLN A 3 5.52 24.74 -9.71
N ILE A 4 5.73 23.46 -10.01
CA ILE A 4 5.08 22.34 -9.32
C ILE A 4 5.73 22.23 -7.94
N LYS A 5 5.23 23.02 -6.99
CA LYS A 5 5.53 22.85 -5.57
C LYS A 5 5.12 21.43 -5.15
N PRO A 6 5.93 20.68 -4.37
CA PRO A 6 5.50 19.42 -3.81
C PRO A 6 4.23 19.67 -3.00
N LEU A 7 3.15 18.94 -3.30
CA LEU A 7 1.85 19.05 -2.63
C LEU A 7 1.94 18.68 -1.13
N ILE A 8 3.08 18.13 -0.73
CA ILE A 8 3.49 17.78 0.62
C ILE A 8 4.69 18.68 0.95
N GLY A 9 4.47 19.99 0.98
CA GLY A 9 5.48 20.99 1.29
C GLY A 9 5.49 21.26 2.79
N ALA A 10 6.60 20.90 3.42
CA ALA A 10 6.90 21.18 4.82
C ALA A 10 6.73 22.67 5.13
N GLU A 11 5.87 22.95 6.10
CA GLU A 11 5.94 24.17 6.90
C GLU A 11 6.94 23.92 8.04
N SER A 12 7.82 24.90 8.25
CA SER A 12 9.09 24.87 8.96
C SER A 12 9.05 24.33 10.39
N GLY A 13 10.10 23.60 10.79
CA GLY A 13 10.35 23.18 12.17
C GLY A 13 11.29 21.98 12.26
N ASP A 14 12.42 22.17 12.92
CA ASP A 14 13.56 21.28 13.09
C ASP A 14 13.25 19.90 13.77
N SER A 15 14.19 18.95 13.63
CA SER A 15 14.38 17.67 14.35
C SER A 15 14.03 16.33 13.65
N SER A 16 15.09 15.67 13.17
CA SER A 16 15.35 14.23 13.01
C SER A 16 14.22 13.21 13.20
N GLY A 17 13.83 12.53 12.12
CA GLY A 17 13.13 11.22 12.14
C GLY A 17 11.63 11.25 12.48
N ASN A 18 11.26 11.71 13.68
CA ASN A 18 9.88 11.73 14.19
C ASN A 18 8.98 12.69 13.39
N ASN A 19 9.53 13.84 12.99
CA ASN A 19 8.78 14.86 12.25
C ASN A 19 8.23 14.37 10.90
N ARG A 20 8.92 13.43 10.23
CA ARG A 20 8.45 12.90 8.92
C ARG A 20 7.24 12.00 9.08
N PHE A 21 7.26 11.10 10.07
CA PHE A 21 6.14 10.23 10.38
C PHE A 21 4.91 11.05 10.78
N GLU A 22 5.08 12.03 11.66
CA GLU A 22 4.01 12.94 12.06
C GLU A 22 3.44 13.73 10.87
N SER A 23 4.29 14.22 9.98
CA SER A 23 3.86 14.95 8.78
C SER A 23 3.00 14.08 7.86
N ILE A 24 3.40 12.81 7.67
CA ILE A 24 2.62 11.83 6.90
C ILE A 24 1.26 11.61 7.57
N GLN A 25 1.24 11.43 8.88
CA GLN A 25 0.00 11.22 9.62
C GLN A 25 -0.94 12.43 9.52
N ARG A 26 -0.41 13.66 9.65
CA ARG A 26 -1.19 14.90 9.45
C ARG A 26 -1.75 15.00 8.02
N CYS A 27 -0.99 14.56 7.02
CA CYS A 27 -1.46 14.49 5.64
C CYS A 27 -2.60 13.48 5.49
N ILE A 28 -2.52 12.31 6.12
CA ILE A 28 -3.57 11.29 6.10
C ILE A 28 -4.84 11.82 6.78
N LEU A 29 -4.72 12.47 7.94
CA LEU A 29 -5.85 13.08 8.63
C LEU A 29 -6.53 14.14 7.76
N SER A 30 -5.74 14.99 7.11
CA SER A 30 -6.25 16.01 6.18
C SER A 30 -6.93 15.39 4.97
N LEU A 31 -6.39 14.29 4.42
CA LEU A 31 -6.98 13.54 3.31
C LEU A 31 -8.32 12.91 3.69
N VAL A 32 -8.38 12.20 4.83
CA VAL A 32 -9.60 11.57 5.35
C VAL A 32 -10.68 12.63 5.55
N HIS A 33 -10.34 13.74 6.21
CA HIS A 33 -11.25 14.85 6.40
C HIS A 33 -11.75 15.40 5.06
N ALA A 34 -10.86 15.68 4.11
CA ALA A 34 -11.25 16.22 2.79
C ALA A 34 -12.21 15.30 2.01
N CYS A 35 -12.06 13.98 2.19
CA CYS A 35 -12.94 12.98 1.58
C CYS A 35 -14.32 12.88 2.24
N GLN A 36 -14.44 13.26 3.51
CA GLN A 36 -15.71 13.22 4.27
C GLN A 36 -16.41 14.58 4.32
N CYS A 37 -15.65 15.67 4.30
CA CYS A 37 -16.15 17.03 4.38
C CYS A 37 -16.96 17.36 3.13
N ARG A 38 -18.21 17.81 3.30
CA ARG A 38 -19.07 18.28 2.21
C ARG A 38 -19.13 19.81 2.09
N ASP A 39 -18.66 20.52 3.12
CA ASP A 39 -18.63 21.98 3.13
C ASP A 39 -17.70 22.55 2.07
N ALA A 40 -18.29 23.29 1.13
CA ALA A 40 -17.54 24.09 0.17
C ALA A 40 -16.76 25.23 0.85
N ASN A 41 -17.23 25.71 2.01
CA ASN A 41 -16.64 26.82 2.76
C ASN A 41 -15.81 26.35 3.97
N CYS A 42 -15.27 25.12 3.93
CA CYS A 42 -14.40 24.63 5.00
C CYS A 42 -13.23 25.59 5.26
N ARG A 43 -13.04 26.04 6.51
CA ARG A 43 -12.00 27.02 6.86
C ARG A 43 -10.57 26.46 6.75
N ARG A 44 -10.41 25.14 6.64
CA ARG A 44 -9.09 24.48 6.58
C ARG A 44 -8.51 24.53 5.16
N VAL A 45 -7.42 25.25 4.96
CA VAL A 45 -6.72 25.35 3.66
C VAL A 45 -6.25 23.98 3.16
N SER A 46 -5.80 23.09 4.07
CA SER A 46 -5.40 21.72 3.75
C SER A 46 -6.56 20.89 3.19
N CYS A 47 -7.80 21.14 3.63
CA CYS A 47 -9.00 20.48 3.11
C CYS A 47 -9.21 20.83 1.63
N HIS A 48 -9.13 22.12 1.28
CA HIS A 48 -9.23 22.58 -0.12
C HIS A 48 -8.14 21.98 -1.01
N LYS A 49 -6.88 22.00 -0.55
CA LYS A 49 -5.76 21.38 -1.27
C LYS A 49 -6.03 19.90 -1.53
N MET A 50 -6.43 19.14 -0.50
CA MET A 50 -6.70 17.71 -0.64
C MET A 50 -7.93 17.40 -1.50
N LYS A 51 -9.00 18.21 -1.44
CA LYS A 51 -10.16 18.10 -2.35
C LYS A 51 -9.74 18.24 -3.81
N ARG A 52 -8.91 19.24 -4.14
CA ARG A 52 -8.38 19.44 -5.50
C ARG A 52 -7.53 18.25 -5.96
N VAL A 53 -6.65 17.74 -5.09
CA VAL A 53 -5.81 16.57 -5.41
C VAL A 53 -6.65 15.32 -5.66
N VAL A 54 -7.65 15.05 -4.80
CA VAL A 54 -8.58 13.92 -4.97
C VAL A 54 -9.37 14.05 -6.27
N GLN A 55 -9.89 15.25 -6.57
CA GLN A 55 -10.61 15.50 -7.81
C GLN A 55 -9.70 15.27 -9.03
N HIS A 56 -8.49 15.85 -9.03
CA HIS A 56 -7.49 15.63 -10.07
C HIS A 56 -7.25 14.14 -10.32
N THR A 57 -7.01 13.35 -9.27
CA THR A 57 -6.71 11.93 -9.44
C THR A 57 -7.86 11.17 -10.07
N LYS A 58 -9.12 11.57 -9.89
CA LYS A 58 -10.27 10.93 -10.55
C LYS A 58 -10.28 11.13 -12.07
N MET A 59 -9.93 12.33 -12.55
CA MET A 59 -9.95 12.70 -13.98
C MET A 59 -8.58 12.58 -14.69
N CYS A 60 -7.50 12.35 -13.96
CA CYS A 60 -6.15 12.33 -14.53
C CYS A 60 -5.89 11.05 -15.35
N LYS A 61 -5.84 11.17 -16.68
CA LYS A 61 -5.50 10.06 -17.59
C LYS A 61 -4.06 9.55 -17.39
N LYS A 62 -3.12 10.44 -17.08
CA LYS A 62 -1.70 10.12 -16.78
C LYS A 62 -1.51 9.29 -15.50
N ARG A 63 -2.57 9.07 -14.71
CA ARG A 63 -2.58 8.18 -13.53
C ARG A 63 -2.27 6.73 -13.89
N VAL A 64 -2.85 6.22 -14.99
CA VAL A 64 -2.78 4.80 -15.37
C VAL A 64 -1.33 4.39 -15.64
N ASN A 65 -0.58 5.26 -16.31
CA ASN A 65 0.84 5.04 -16.63
C ASN A 65 1.79 5.50 -15.52
N ALA A 66 1.26 5.89 -14.35
CA ALA A 66 2.03 6.43 -13.23
C ALA A 66 2.96 7.62 -13.56
N SER A 67 2.72 8.33 -14.67
CA SER A 67 3.55 9.45 -15.14
C SER A 67 3.16 10.79 -14.49
N CYS A 68 2.05 10.84 -13.76
CA CYS A 68 1.64 12.03 -13.03
C CYS A 68 2.24 12.06 -11.60
N PRO A 69 3.08 13.05 -11.25
CA PRO A 69 3.72 13.12 -9.93
C PRO A 69 2.71 13.34 -8.80
N VAL A 70 1.64 14.10 -9.05
CA VAL A 70 0.55 14.34 -8.08
C VAL A 70 -0.16 13.04 -7.74
N CYS A 71 -0.56 12.27 -8.77
CA CYS A 71 -1.22 10.98 -8.56
C CYS A 71 -0.27 9.98 -7.88
N LYS A 72 1.01 9.98 -8.25
CA LYS A 72 2.03 9.12 -7.64
C LYS A 72 2.16 9.40 -6.14
N GLN A 73 2.23 10.67 -5.73
CA GLN A 73 2.28 11.07 -4.33
C GLN A 73 1.01 10.70 -3.56
N LEU A 74 -0.18 10.96 -4.14
CA LEU A 74 -1.45 10.60 -3.48
C LEU A 74 -1.57 9.09 -3.30
N ILE A 75 -1.24 8.29 -4.32
CA ILE A 75 -1.31 6.82 -4.24
C ILE A 75 -0.34 6.29 -3.19
N ALA A 76 0.86 6.86 -3.09
CA ALA A 76 1.82 6.50 -2.04
C ALA A 76 1.26 6.78 -0.63
N LEU A 77 0.64 7.95 -0.43
CA LEU A 77 -0.02 8.31 0.82
C LEU A 77 -1.19 7.35 1.14
N CYS A 78 -2.05 7.06 0.15
CA CYS A 78 -3.13 6.09 0.29
C CYS A 78 -2.62 4.68 0.60
N CYS A 79 -1.46 4.28 0.06
CA CYS A 79 -0.83 2.99 0.37
C CYS A 79 -0.40 2.92 1.83
N TYR A 80 0.22 3.98 2.34
CA TYR A 80 0.58 4.06 3.75
C TYR A 80 -0.65 3.96 4.66
N HIS A 81 -1.72 4.69 4.32
CA HIS A 81 -2.99 4.63 5.03
C HIS A 81 -3.59 3.21 5.00
N ALA A 82 -3.65 2.57 3.82
CA ALA A 82 -4.23 1.25 3.62
C ALA A 82 -3.56 0.16 4.46
N LYS A 83 -2.24 0.27 4.74
CA LYS A 83 -1.52 -0.69 5.60
C LYS A 83 -2.02 -0.71 7.05
N HIS A 84 -2.54 0.42 7.54
CA HIS A 84 -3.01 0.57 8.93
C HIS A 84 -4.53 0.74 9.03
N CYS A 85 -5.24 0.74 7.90
CA CYS A 85 -6.67 0.95 7.85
C CYS A 85 -7.43 -0.38 7.84
N SER A 86 -8.22 -0.63 8.88
CA SER A 86 -9.08 -1.82 9.01
C SER A 86 -10.56 -1.55 8.71
N ARG A 87 -10.95 -0.29 8.44
CA ARG A 87 -12.35 0.09 8.20
C ARG A 87 -12.91 -0.54 6.93
N ASP A 88 -14.02 -1.26 7.05
CA ASP A 88 -14.69 -1.92 5.91
C ASP A 88 -15.17 -0.89 4.87
N SER A 89 -15.90 0.15 5.31
CA SER A 89 -16.33 1.26 4.46
C SER A 89 -15.43 2.50 4.60
N CYS A 90 -14.21 2.44 4.07
CA CYS A 90 -13.29 3.58 4.11
C CYS A 90 -13.66 4.66 3.08
N SER A 91 -13.78 5.92 3.51
CA SER A 91 -14.08 7.08 2.64
C SER A 91 -12.92 7.53 1.76
N VAL A 92 -11.70 7.04 2.02
CA VAL A 92 -10.50 7.45 1.27
C VAL A 92 -10.47 6.72 -0.08
N PRO A 93 -10.36 7.46 -1.21
CA PRO A 93 -10.29 6.85 -2.52
C PRO A 93 -9.06 5.94 -2.62
N PHE A 94 -9.19 4.84 -3.37
CA PHE A 94 -8.16 3.81 -3.55
C PHE A 94 -7.83 2.94 -2.34
N CYS A 95 -8.23 3.32 -1.11
CA CYS A 95 -7.91 2.53 0.09
C CYS A 95 -8.37 1.08 -0.04
N MET A 96 -9.62 0.86 -0.47
CA MET A 96 -10.20 -0.46 -0.72
C MET A 96 -9.39 -1.27 -1.73
N ASN A 97 -9.18 -0.73 -2.93
CA ASN A 97 -8.42 -1.42 -3.99
C ASN A 97 -6.98 -1.70 -3.57
N ILE A 98 -6.32 -0.78 -2.85
CA ILE A 98 -4.95 -0.99 -2.37
C ILE A 98 -4.92 -2.09 -1.32
N ARG A 99 -5.84 -2.10 -0.35
CA ARG A 99 -5.94 -3.18 0.65
C ARG A 99 -6.12 -4.55 -0.01
N GLN A 100 -7.02 -4.65 -0.99
CA GLN A 100 -7.21 -5.89 -1.74
C GLN A 100 -5.93 -6.34 -2.45
N LYS A 101 -5.25 -5.42 -3.16
CA LYS A 101 -3.96 -5.72 -3.79
C LYS A 101 -2.88 -6.14 -2.78
N LEU A 102 -2.79 -5.48 -1.63
CA LEU A 102 -1.84 -5.85 -0.58
C LEU A 102 -2.12 -7.27 -0.04
N ALA A 103 -3.39 -7.60 0.18
CA ALA A 103 -3.80 -8.94 0.63
C ALA A 103 -3.50 -10.01 -0.44
N GLU A 104 -3.77 -9.72 -1.71
CA GLU A 104 -3.43 -10.59 -2.83
C GLU A 104 -1.92 -10.82 -2.97
N GLN A 105 -1.12 -9.76 -2.87
CA GLN A 105 0.34 -9.84 -2.89
C GLN A 105 0.86 -10.73 -1.74
N LYS A 106 0.35 -10.54 -0.51
CA LYS A 106 0.73 -11.37 0.65
C LYS A 106 0.40 -12.85 0.41
N ARG A 107 -0.78 -13.15 -0.14
CA ARG A 107 -1.18 -14.52 -0.50
C ARG A 107 -0.29 -15.11 -1.60
N SER A 108 0.05 -14.32 -2.61
CA SER A 108 0.93 -14.75 -3.70
C SER A 108 2.33 -15.11 -3.21
N ILE A 109 2.91 -14.27 -2.35
CA ILE A 109 4.22 -14.51 -1.73
C ILE A 109 4.20 -15.78 -0.87
N ALA A 110 3.16 -15.93 -0.03
CA ALA A 110 3.00 -17.11 0.81
C ALA A 110 2.91 -18.41 -0.01
N ARG A 111 2.13 -18.40 -1.10
CA ARG A 111 2.04 -19.54 -2.03
C ARG A 111 3.38 -19.87 -2.67
N ARG A 112 4.13 -18.85 -3.11
CA ARG A 112 5.45 -19.05 -3.71
C ARG A 112 6.46 -19.63 -2.71
N ALA A 113 6.42 -19.18 -1.45
CA ALA A 113 7.25 -19.71 -0.38
C ALA A 113 6.90 -21.18 -0.05
N ASP A 114 5.61 -21.50 0.04
CA ASP A 114 5.11 -22.88 0.23
C ASP A 114 5.59 -23.80 -0.89
N MET A 115 5.43 -23.40 -2.16
CA MET A 115 5.90 -24.17 -3.30
C MET A 115 7.41 -24.42 -3.25
N MET A 116 8.21 -23.42 -2.86
CA MET A 116 9.65 -23.57 -2.73
C MET A 116 10.02 -24.52 -1.59
N MET A 117 9.33 -24.44 -0.45
CA MET A 117 9.53 -25.34 0.68
C MET A 117 9.22 -26.79 0.30
N ARG A 118 8.10 -27.03 -0.39
CA ARG A 118 7.70 -28.37 -0.87
C ARG A 118 8.74 -28.99 -1.80
N ARG A 119 9.29 -28.21 -2.75
CA ARG A 119 10.39 -28.67 -3.62
C ARG A 119 11.65 -29.06 -2.85
N ARG A 120 11.98 -28.35 -1.76
CA ARG A 120 13.13 -28.70 -0.91
C ARG A 120 12.90 -30.02 -0.17
N ILE A 121 11.69 -30.25 0.32
CA ILE A 121 11.33 -31.50 1.02
C ILE A 121 11.37 -32.70 0.06
N ASP A 122 10.77 -32.58 -1.14
CA ASP A 122 10.86 -33.62 -2.19
C ASP A 122 12.31 -33.94 -2.57
N GLY A 123 13.15 -32.91 -2.71
CA GLY A 123 14.57 -33.09 -2.98
C GLY A 123 15.28 -33.87 -1.88
N LEU A 124 15.05 -33.55 -0.60
CA LEU A 124 15.60 -34.29 0.54
C LEU A 124 15.12 -35.75 0.58
N GLN A 125 13.85 -36.00 0.28
CA GLN A 125 13.30 -37.36 0.19
C GLN A 125 13.91 -38.16 -0.97
N ALA A 126 14.18 -37.51 -2.11
CA ALA A 126 14.86 -38.14 -3.24
C ALA A 126 16.33 -38.49 -2.95
N VAL A 127 17.07 -37.65 -2.20
CA VAL A 127 18.45 -37.97 -1.81
C VAL A 127 18.50 -39.04 -0.70
N ALA A 128 17.53 -39.05 0.21
CA ALA A 128 17.43 -40.07 1.27
C ALA A 128 16.89 -41.42 0.76
N GLY A 129 16.18 -41.45 -0.39
CA GLY A 129 15.63 -42.66 -1.01
C GLY A 129 16.60 -43.43 -1.91
N GLY A 130 17.81 -42.93 -2.14
CA GLY A 130 18.83 -43.54 -3.01
C GLY A 130 19.65 -44.67 -2.39
N GLY A 131 19.30 -45.16 -1.20
CA GLY A 131 20.06 -46.22 -0.55
C GLY A 131 19.33 -46.90 0.60
N ARG A 132 18.51 -47.91 0.26
CA ARG A 132 18.40 -49.21 0.95
C ARG A 132 17.25 -50.05 0.39
N ASN A 133 17.61 -51.03 -0.42
CA ASN A 133 16.97 -52.35 -0.37
C ASN A 133 17.24 -52.91 1.03
N ILE A 134 16.31 -52.79 1.99
CA ILE A 134 16.02 -53.79 3.03
C ILE A 134 14.85 -53.29 3.91
N LEU A 135 13.94 -54.20 4.29
CA LEU A 135 12.88 -54.04 5.30
C LEU A 135 11.63 -53.21 4.95
N VAL A 136 10.78 -53.76 4.10
CA VAL A 136 9.33 -54.00 4.36
C VAL A 136 8.86 -54.83 3.15
N ILE A 137 9.05 -56.15 3.12
CA ILE A 137 8.18 -57.12 3.80
C ILE A 137 6.87 -56.47 4.29
N CYS A 138 6.11 -55.90 3.36
CA CYS A 138 4.71 -55.62 3.59
C CYS A 138 4.00 -56.97 3.77
N TYR A 139 3.73 -57.29 5.05
CA TYR A 139 2.46 -57.81 5.52
C TYR A 139 1.82 -58.95 4.70
N PHE A 140 1.93 -60.17 5.24
CA PHE A 140 1.14 -61.38 4.95
C PHE A 140 1.24 -61.99 3.55
#